data_AF-A0A963HSX1-F1
#
_entry.id   AF-A0A963HSX1-F1
#
_cell.length_a   1.000
_cell.length_b   1.000
_cell.length_c   1.000
_cell.angle_alpha   90.00
_cell.angle_beta   90.00
_cell.angle_gamma   90.00
#
_symmetry.space_group_name_H-M   'P 1'
#
loop_
_entity.id
_entity.type
_entity.pdbx_description
1 polymer ?
#
loop_
_entity_poly.entity_id
_entity_poly.type
_entity_poly.pdbx_seq_one_letter_code
_entity_poly.pdbx_strand_id
1 'polypeptide(L)'
;MQTELMENTFMWLIPLWTLGLALTCWMFGQWMGKNPARLVAAGLATSALIPWLPSSHAEPPRKPSTQVIYRFDDHRHLELTGYDCEGAIYYVDEKRGIRNSYMDQFARVFLPKIVHADNDGDFIFMPYSDASGFAVSKDHGRTFQEARWVGDGFHARRIKSVTVIQQQAFIEFKDGRVFMTSKPFGDGWGMNVIDPVNHLPTTVYKRLPEFQNLPTTVPEVKDYKGWSQMRCDPDLEGEPKQTSGTRWNAFQLAVLDGLGRTVARPVTWLIEAAG
;
A
#
# COMPACT_ATOMS: atom_id res chain seq x y z
N MET A 1 -24.46 -1.75 -22.67
CA MET A 1 -24.81 -1.33 -24.05
C MET A 1 -25.92 -0.27 -24.10
N GLN A 2 -26.99 -0.35 -23.30
CA GLN A 2 -28.01 0.71 -23.23
C GLN A 2 -27.57 1.97 -22.43
N THR A 3 -26.65 1.83 -21.47
CA THR A 3 -26.13 2.94 -20.67
C THR A 3 -25.19 3.87 -21.45
N GLU A 4 -24.32 3.33 -22.31
CA GLU A 4 -23.37 4.12 -23.12
C GLU A 4 -24.04 4.95 -24.22
N LEU A 5 -25.17 4.47 -24.78
CA LEU A 5 -25.97 5.22 -25.76
C LEU A 5 -26.68 6.43 -25.15
N MET A 6 -27.00 6.37 -23.86
CA MET A 6 -27.66 7.46 -23.13
C MET A 6 -26.67 8.54 -22.69
N GLU A 7 -25.42 8.18 -22.37
CA GLU A 7 -24.35 9.15 -22.09
C GLU A 7 -23.94 9.95 -23.34
N ASN A 8 -23.87 9.29 -24.51
CA ASN A 8 -23.53 9.97 -25.77
C ASN A 8 -24.59 10.97 -26.25
N THR A 9 -25.87 10.75 -25.95
CA THR A 9 -26.94 11.70 -26.35
C THR A 9 -27.02 12.92 -25.42
N PHE A 10 -26.69 12.76 -24.14
CA PHE A 10 -26.60 13.89 -23.19
C PHE A 10 -25.37 14.76 -23.41
N MET A 11 -24.26 14.18 -23.89
CA MET A 11 -23.00 14.90 -24.14
C MET A 11 -23.11 16.03 -25.18
N TRP A 12 -24.03 15.94 -26.13
CA TRP A 12 -24.25 16.98 -27.16
C TRP A 12 -25.34 18.00 -26.81
N LEU A 13 -26.25 17.67 -25.89
CA LEU A 13 -27.32 18.60 -25.50
C LEU A 13 -26.77 19.75 -24.65
N ILE A 14 -25.93 19.46 -23.65
CA ILE A 14 -25.32 20.45 -22.75
C ILE A 14 -24.55 21.56 -23.51
N PRO A 15 -23.71 21.26 -24.52
CA PRO A 15 -23.02 22.29 -25.29
C PRO A 15 -23.94 23.13 -26.20
N LEU A 16 -25.05 22.57 -26.70
CA LEU A 16 -26.00 23.31 -27.54
C LEU A 16 -26.83 24.31 -26.74
N TRP A 17 -27.27 23.93 -25.53
CA TRP A 17 -28.00 24.83 -24.62
C TRP A 17 -27.12 25.96 -24.08
N THR A 18 -25.85 25.70 -23.82
CA THR A 18 -24.88 26.71 -23.36
C THR A 18 -24.49 27.69 -24.47
N LEU A 19 -24.32 27.22 -25.72
CA LEU A 19 -24.18 28.10 -26.89
C LEU A 19 -25.43 28.96 -27.11
N GLY A 20 -26.63 28.38 -26.96
CA GLY A 20 -27.89 29.12 -27.04
C GLY A 20 -28.02 30.20 -25.97
N LEU A 21 -27.65 29.90 -24.72
CA LEU A 21 -27.63 30.86 -23.61
C LEU A 21 -26.58 31.95 -23.82
N ALA A 22 -25.38 31.61 -24.30
CA ALA A 22 -24.33 32.58 -24.57
C ALA A 22 -24.74 33.56 -25.70
N LEU A 23 -25.37 33.06 -26.76
CA LEU A 23 -25.89 33.88 -27.86
C LEU A 23 -27.02 34.81 -27.40
N THR A 24 -27.94 34.31 -26.56
CA THR A 24 -29.04 35.15 -26.05
C THR A 24 -28.53 36.22 -25.08
N CYS A 25 -27.58 35.91 -24.20
CA CYS A 25 -26.93 36.90 -23.33
C CYS A 25 -26.16 37.96 -24.13
N TRP A 26 -25.46 37.58 -25.19
CA TRP A 26 -24.73 38.51 -26.06
C TRP A 26 -25.69 39.44 -26.83
N MET A 27 -26.75 38.89 -27.41
CA MET A 27 -27.80 39.64 -28.13
C MET A 27 -28.53 40.62 -27.19
N PHE A 28 -28.87 40.19 -25.97
CA PHE A 28 -29.51 41.03 -24.96
C PHE A 28 -28.57 42.17 -24.49
N GLY A 29 -27.28 41.90 -24.34
CA GLY A 29 -26.27 42.91 -24.03
C GLY A 29 -26.10 43.97 -25.13
N GLN A 30 -26.23 43.59 -26.42
CA GLN A 30 -26.21 44.53 -27.54
C GLN A 30 -27.47 45.42 -27.56
N TRP A 31 -28.64 44.85 -27.26
CA TRP A 31 -29.91 45.58 -27.20
C TRP A 31 -29.95 46.63 -26.10
N MET A 32 -29.35 46.35 -24.93
CA MET A 32 -29.29 47.27 -23.79
C MET A 32 -28.38 48.51 -24.00
N GLY A 33 -27.55 48.53 -25.05
CA GLY A 33 -26.85 49.73 -25.57
C GLY A 33 -25.81 50.42 -24.67
N LYS A 34 -25.67 50.03 -23.39
CA LYS A 34 -24.74 50.65 -22.43
C LYS A 34 -23.41 49.88 -22.36
N ASN A 35 -22.28 50.58 -22.49
CA ASN A 35 -20.92 50.01 -22.45
C ASN A 35 -20.64 49.02 -21.31
N PRO A 36 -21.06 49.22 -20.05
CA PRO A 36 -20.82 48.24 -18.98
C PRO A 36 -21.58 46.92 -19.17
N ALA A 37 -22.78 46.95 -19.75
CA ALA A 37 -23.58 45.73 -19.97
C ALA A 37 -22.96 44.82 -21.03
N ARG A 38 -22.30 45.40 -22.05
CA ARG A 38 -21.58 44.65 -23.09
C ARG A 38 -20.36 43.90 -22.55
N LEU A 39 -19.62 44.51 -21.60
CA LEU A 39 -18.46 43.88 -20.98
C LEU A 39 -18.86 42.70 -20.08
N VAL A 40 -19.93 42.84 -19.31
CA VAL A 40 -20.47 41.76 -18.47
C VAL A 40 -20.96 40.58 -19.32
N ALA A 41 -21.70 40.87 -20.40
CA ALA A 41 -22.19 39.82 -21.32
C ALA A 41 -21.03 39.08 -22.03
N ALA A 42 -19.98 39.80 -22.44
CA ALA A 42 -18.79 39.19 -23.03
C ALA A 42 -18.06 38.26 -22.04
N GLY A 43 -17.92 38.68 -20.77
CA GLY A 43 -17.30 37.86 -19.72
C GLY A 43 -18.08 36.57 -19.46
N LEU A 44 -19.41 36.64 -19.36
CA LEU A 44 -20.26 35.46 -19.17
C LEU A 44 -20.19 34.49 -20.35
N ALA A 45 -20.15 35.01 -21.59
CA ALA A 45 -19.99 34.19 -22.79
C ALA A 45 -18.64 33.46 -22.82
N THR A 46 -17.55 34.10 -22.39
CA THR A 46 -16.25 33.42 -22.27
C THR A 46 -16.22 32.35 -21.19
N SER A 47 -16.89 32.54 -20.05
CA SER A 47 -17.00 31.49 -19.03
C SER A 47 -17.84 30.30 -19.47
N ALA A 48 -18.82 30.50 -20.35
CA ALA A 48 -19.63 29.42 -20.93
C ALA A 48 -18.85 28.53 -21.92
N LEU A 49 -17.67 28.97 -22.38
CA LEU A 49 -16.75 28.19 -23.21
C LEU A 49 -15.74 27.36 -22.38
N ILE A 50 -15.68 27.55 -21.05
CA ILE A 50 -14.82 26.75 -20.15
C ILE A 50 -15.10 25.24 -20.27
N PRO A 51 -16.35 24.75 -20.42
CA PRO A 51 -16.63 23.33 -20.64
C PRO A 51 -16.14 22.78 -22.00
N TRP A 52 -15.82 23.65 -22.95
CA TRP A 52 -15.30 23.32 -24.28
C TRP A 52 -13.79 23.47 -24.40
N LEU A 53 -13.13 24.02 -23.37
CA LEU A 53 -11.70 23.80 -23.25
C LEU A 53 -11.52 22.28 -23.28
N PRO A 54 -10.53 21.75 -24.02
CA PRO A 54 -10.12 20.38 -23.84
C PRO A 54 -9.57 20.30 -22.42
N SER A 55 -10.48 20.13 -21.46
CA SER A 55 -10.22 19.50 -20.20
C SER A 55 -9.48 18.25 -20.60
N SER A 56 -8.16 18.33 -20.40
CA SER A 56 -7.21 17.24 -20.44
C SER A 56 -7.94 15.93 -20.41
N HIS A 57 -7.74 15.09 -21.42
CA HIS A 57 -8.01 13.66 -21.33
C HIS A 57 -7.28 13.13 -20.08
N ALA A 58 -7.86 13.37 -18.91
CA ALA A 58 -7.41 12.85 -17.65
C ALA A 58 -7.81 11.40 -17.77
N GLU A 59 -6.80 10.57 -18.01
CA GLU A 59 -6.95 9.13 -18.00
C GLU A 59 -7.72 8.77 -16.72
N PRO A 60 -8.77 7.93 -16.82
CA PRO A 60 -9.52 7.53 -15.64
C PRO A 60 -8.52 7.03 -14.59
N PRO A 61 -8.66 7.44 -13.31
CA PRO A 61 -7.71 7.07 -12.28
C PRO A 61 -7.56 5.55 -12.28
N ARG A 62 -6.31 5.07 -12.42
CA ARG A 62 -6.02 3.64 -12.37
C ARG A 62 -6.65 3.07 -11.10
N LYS A 63 -7.18 1.84 -11.18
CA LYS A 63 -7.68 1.12 -10.02
C LYS A 63 -6.53 0.35 -9.36
N PRO A 64 -6.53 0.18 -8.04
CA PRO A 64 -5.51 -0.61 -7.39
C PRO A 64 -5.77 -2.08 -7.69
N SER A 65 -4.71 -2.87 -7.76
CA SER A 65 -4.79 -4.32 -8.02
C SER A 65 -4.13 -5.11 -6.91
N THR A 66 -4.55 -6.36 -6.74
CA THR A 66 -3.88 -7.31 -5.84
C THR A 66 -3.07 -8.32 -6.64
N GLN A 67 -1.80 -8.48 -6.28
CA GLN A 67 -0.90 -9.42 -6.94
C GLN A 67 -0.01 -10.17 -5.96
N VAL A 68 0.37 -11.39 -6.32
CA VAL A 68 1.32 -12.20 -5.55
C VAL A 68 2.73 -11.71 -5.85
N ILE A 69 3.38 -11.12 -4.85
CA ILE A 69 4.72 -10.53 -5.00
C ILE A 69 5.85 -11.47 -4.58
N TYR A 70 5.56 -12.47 -3.76
CA TYR A 70 6.55 -13.42 -3.26
C TYR A 70 5.90 -14.73 -2.86
N ARG A 71 6.54 -15.87 -3.15
CA ARG A 71 6.08 -17.19 -2.72
C ARG A 71 7.11 -17.83 -1.81
N PHE A 72 6.68 -18.23 -0.61
CA PHE A 72 7.52 -19.03 0.28
C PHE A 72 7.55 -20.49 -0.19
N ASP A 73 6.39 -20.99 -0.59
CA ASP A 73 6.16 -22.33 -1.14
C ASP A 73 4.81 -22.37 -1.90
N ASP A 74 4.23 -23.56 -2.06
CA ASP A 74 3.01 -23.81 -2.83
C ASP A 74 1.73 -23.20 -2.20
N HIS A 75 1.72 -22.89 -0.91
CA HIS A 75 0.50 -22.47 -0.17
C HIS A 75 0.69 -21.20 0.67
N ARG A 76 1.94 -20.73 0.82
CA ARG A 76 2.28 -19.50 1.54
C ARG A 76 2.86 -18.46 0.60
N HIS A 77 2.29 -17.26 0.61
CA HIS A 77 2.73 -16.16 -0.26
C HIS A 77 2.47 -14.77 0.34
N LEU A 78 3.10 -13.76 -0.25
CA LEU A 78 2.81 -12.36 0.01
C LEU A 78 2.00 -11.77 -1.14
N GLU A 79 0.94 -11.04 -0.79
CA GLU A 79 0.11 -10.29 -1.72
C GLU A 79 0.33 -8.79 -1.51
N LEU A 80 0.57 -8.05 -2.58
CA LEU A 80 0.57 -6.57 -2.55
C LEU A 80 -0.74 -6.08 -3.15
N THR A 81 -1.42 -5.19 -2.44
CA THR A 81 -2.61 -4.49 -2.92
C THR A 81 -2.34 -2.99 -2.94
N GLY A 82 -2.35 -2.38 -4.13
CA GLY A 82 -1.98 -0.98 -4.27
C GLY A 82 -1.84 -0.51 -5.71
N TYR A 83 -1.04 0.53 -5.91
CA TYR A 83 -0.77 1.16 -7.20
C TYR A 83 0.72 1.14 -7.48
N ASP A 84 1.13 0.85 -8.73
CA ASP A 84 2.54 0.96 -9.15
C ASP A 84 3.51 0.29 -8.16
N CYS A 85 3.19 -0.93 -7.74
CA CYS A 85 3.98 -1.70 -6.78
C CYS A 85 4.16 -1.08 -5.39
N GLU A 86 3.28 -0.15 -5.01
CA GLU A 86 3.21 0.48 -3.70
C GLU A 86 1.82 0.33 -3.07
N GLY A 87 1.75 -0.14 -1.83
CA GLY A 87 0.47 -0.29 -1.14
C GLY A 87 0.53 -1.05 0.17
N ALA A 88 -0.41 -1.98 0.38
CA ALA A 88 -0.44 -2.84 1.55
C ALA A 88 0.04 -4.25 1.18
N ILE A 89 0.88 -4.86 2.01
CA ILE A 89 1.33 -6.23 1.82
C ILE A 89 0.68 -7.14 2.87
N TYR A 90 0.12 -8.25 2.42
CA TYR A 90 -0.50 -9.28 3.25
C TYR A 90 0.28 -10.58 3.14
N TYR A 91 0.48 -11.22 4.28
CA TYR A 91 0.87 -12.63 4.33
C TYR A 91 -0.37 -13.50 4.20
N VAL A 92 -0.29 -14.51 3.34
CA VAL A 92 -1.35 -15.48 3.09
C VAL A 92 -0.82 -16.89 3.27
N ASP A 93 -1.56 -17.69 4.05
CA ASP A 93 -1.39 -19.15 4.14
C ASP A 93 -2.74 -19.79 3.81
N GLU A 94 -2.81 -20.42 2.63
CA GLU A 94 -4.05 -21.01 2.11
C GLU A 94 -4.48 -22.25 2.91
N LYS A 95 -3.53 -23.03 3.46
CA LYS A 95 -3.86 -24.23 4.24
C LYS A 95 -4.41 -23.89 5.61
N ARG A 96 -3.91 -22.81 6.21
CA ARG A 96 -4.34 -22.35 7.54
C ARG A 96 -5.48 -21.32 7.47
N GLY A 97 -5.86 -20.87 6.27
CA GLY A 97 -6.87 -19.83 6.08
C GLY A 97 -6.45 -18.48 6.67
N ILE A 98 -5.14 -18.20 6.70
CA ILE A 98 -4.59 -16.98 7.30
C ILE A 98 -4.41 -15.95 6.19
N ARG A 99 -4.91 -14.72 6.41
CA ARG A 99 -4.56 -13.55 5.62
C ARG A 99 -4.41 -12.34 6.54
N ASN A 100 -3.18 -12.00 6.89
CA ASN A 100 -2.88 -10.93 7.83
C ASN A 100 -1.94 -9.90 7.25
N SER A 101 -2.04 -8.69 7.77
CA SER A 101 -1.20 -7.60 7.31
C SER A 101 0.24 -7.81 7.74
N TYR A 102 1.13 -7.77 6.76
CA TYR A 102 2.57 -7.64 6.96
C TYR A 102 2.95 -6.14 7.03
N MET A 103 2.36 -5.34 6.14
CA MET A 103 2.45 -3.88 6.13
C MET A 103 1.13 -3.28 5.64
N ASP A 104 0.54 -2.38 6.40
CA ASP A 104 -0.80 -1.85 6.12
C ASP A 104 -0.86 -0.81 4.99
N GLN A 105 0.26 -0.15 4.67
CA GLN A 105 0.33 0.95 3.69
C GLN A 105 1.78 1.27 3.29
N PHE A 106 1.95 1.97 2.16
CA PHE A 106 3.22 2.46 1.59
C PHE A 106 4.33 1.40 1.46
N ALA A 107 3.96 0.13 1.45
CA ALA A 107 4.85 -0.98 1.30
C ALA A 107 5.27 -1.11 -0.16
N ARG A 108 6.56 -1.32 -0.39
CA ARG A 108 7.15 -1.61 -1.70
C ARG A 108 7.85 -2.96 -1.67
N VAL A 109 8.13 -3.50 -2.85
CA VAL A 109 8.87 -4.76 -2.97
C VAL A 109 10.33 -4.60 -2.52
N PHE A 110 10.84 -5.61 -1.83
CA PHE A 110 12.25 -5.74 -1.51
C PHE A 110 12.99 -6.39 -2.68
N LEU A 111 13.93 -5.65 -3.27
CA LEU A 111 14.61 -6.08 -4.50
C LEU A 111 15.73 -7.11 -4.30
N PRO A 112 16.55 -7.06 -3.23
CA PRO A 112 17.60 -8.06 -3.03
C PRO A 112 17.04 -9.48 -2.88
N LYS A 113 17.91 -10.48 -3.07
CA LYS A 113 17.55 -11.89 -2.99
C LYS A 113 17.04 -12.24 -1.59
N ILE A 114 15.93 -12.96 -1.50
CA ILE A 114 15.42 -13.54 -0.26
C ILE A 114 15.25 -15.04 -0.47
N VAL A 115 15.78 -15.85 0.44
CA VAL A 115 15.52 -17.30 0.51
C VAL A 115 14.92 -17.58 1.87
N HIS A 116 13.63 -17.89 1.91
CA HIS A 116 12.93 -18.17 3.17
C HIS A 116 12.64 -19.66 3.27
N ALA A 117 13.60 -20.42 3.81
CA ALA A 117 13.60 -21.88 3.85
C ALA A 117 13.11 -22.45 5.19
N ASP A 118 12.22 -21.73 5.88
CA ASP A 118 11.54 -22.25 7.06
C ASP A 118 10.21 -22.92 6.65
N ASN A 119 10.23 -24.26 6.63
CA ASN A 119 9.17 -25.06 6.03
C ASN A 119 7.94 -25.22 6.93
N ASP A 120 8.13 -25.23 8.26
CA ASP A 120 7.03 -25.35 9.22
C ASP A 120 6.18 -24.06 9.26
N GLY A 121 6.81 -22.97 8.83
CA GLY A 121 6.22 -21.65 8.70
C GLY A 121 5.86 -21.02 10.02
N ASP A 122 6.48 -21.44 11.11
CA ASP A 122 6.32 -20.80 12.41
C ASP A 122 7.08 -19.47 12.45
N PHE A 123 8.28 -19.43 11.85
CA PHE A 123 9.11 -18.24 11.81
C PHE A 123 9.10 -17.56 10.44
N ILE A 124 8.42 -16.44 10.37
CA ILE A 124 8.44 -15.59 9.18
C ILE A 124 9.32 -14.39 9.50
N PHE A 125 10.28 -14.09 8.64
CA PHE A 125 11.16 -12.94 8.77
C PHE A 125 11.32 -12.33 7.40
N MET A 126 10.81 -11.13 7.21
CA MET A 126 10.85 -10.44 5.92
C MET A 126 11.30 -8.99 6.11
N PRO A 127 12.16 -8.47 5.21
CA PRO A 127 12.62 -7.09 5.27
C PRO A 127 11.57 -6.12 4.72
N TYR A 128 11.54 -4.90 5.27
CA TYR A 128 10.92 -3.77 4.58
C TYR A 128 11.72 -3.40 3.33
N SER A 129 11.10 -2.67 2.41
CA SER A 129 11.68 -2.35 1.08
C SER A 129 13.07 -1.72 1.14
N ASP A 130 13.32 -0.87 2.13
CA ASP A 130 14.59 -0.16 2.37
C ASP A 130 15.50 -0.87 3.39
N ALA A 131 15.02 -1.99 3.95
CA ALA A 131 15.62 -2.72 5.07
C ALA A 131 15.87 -1.84 6.32
N SER A 132 15.03 -0.82 6.56
CA SER A 132 15.04 -0.05 7.82
C SER A 132 14.65 -0.91 9.03
N GLY A 133 13.79 -1.90 8.80
CA GLY A 133 13.35 -2.89 9.76
C GLY A 133 12.88 -4.16 9.06
N PHE A 134 12.38 -5.10 9.87
CA PHE A 134 11.92 -6.40 9.40
C PHE A 134 10.61 -6.74 10.11
N ALA A 135 9.63 -7.27 9.39
CA ALA A 135 8.48 -7.86 10.05
C ALA A 135 8.72 -9.34 10.34
N VAL A 136 8.40 -9.71 11.57
CA VAL A 136 8.67 -11.01 12.15
C VAL A 136 7.40 -11.59 12.72
N SER A 137 7.10 -12.84 12.35
CA SER A 137 6.06 -13.64 12.97
C SER A 137 6.67 -14.89 13.57
N LYS A 138 6.16 -15.27 14.74
CA LYS A 138 6.53 -16.48 15.51
C LYS A 138 5.27 -17.30 15.84
N ASP A 139 4.23 -17.15 15.03
CA ASP A 139 2.90 -17.71 15.28
C ASP A 139 2.17 -18.11 13.99
N HIS A 140 2.93 -18.51 12.97
CA HIS A 140 2.47 -18.86 11.62
C HIS A 140 1.86 -17.71 10.80
N GLY A 141 2.33 -16.49 11.00
CA GLY A 141 1.83 -15.30 10.30
C GLY A 141 0.50 -14.80 10.83
N ARG A 142 0.14 -15.16 12.06
CA ARG A 142 -1.06 -14.63 12.72
C ARG A 142 -0.85 -13.21 13.20
N THR A 143 0.34 -12.92 13.72
CA THR A 143 0.76 -11.58 14.13
C THR A 143 2.17 -11.28 13.61
N PHE A 144 2.42 -10.01 13.31
CA PHE A 144 3.73 -9.52 12.92
C PHE A 144 4.21 -8.46 13.90
N GLN A 145 5.48 -8.56 14.27
CA GLN A 145 6.20 -7.61 15.11
C GLN A 145 7.38 -7.04 14.33
N GLU A 146 7.81 -5.84 14.68
CA GLU A 146 8.95 -5.20 14.02
C GLU A 146 10.25 -5.58 14.73
N ALA A 147 11.11 -6.34 14.03
CA ALA A 147 12.49 -6.54 14.42
C ALA A 147 13.38 -5.41 13.90
N ARG A 148 14.42 -5.11 14.66
CA ARG A 148 15.29 -3.95 14.42
C ARG A 148 16.74 -4.36 14.35
N TRP A 149 17.52 -3.48 13.75
CA TRP A 149 18.96 -3.59 13.79
C TRP A 149 19.52 -3.19 15.15
N VAL A 150 20.61 -3.82 15.53
CA VAL A 150 21.46 -3.40 16.64
C VAL A 150 22.73 -2.80 16.06
N GLY A 151 22.90 -1.48 16.21
CA GLY A 151 24.01 -0.70 15.66
C GLY A 151 23.53 0.36 14.66
N ASP A 152 24.42 0.84 13.78
CA ASP A 152 24.14 1.91 12.80
C ASP A 152 24.37 1.49 11.33
N GLY A 153 23.60 2.09 10.42
CA GLY A 153 23.94 2.21 9.00
C GLY A 153 23.36 1.16 8.04
N PHE A 154 22.04 0.93 8.09
CA PHE A 154 21.39 -0.15 7.35
C PHE A 154 20.54 0.36 6.19
N HIS A 155 20.92 -0.07 4.99
CA HIS A 155 20.20 0.21 3.75
C HIS A 155 20.16 -1.04 2.90
N ALA A 156 19.00 -1.34 2.31
CA ALA A 156 18.79 -2.46 1.40
C ALA A 156 19.84 -2.51 0.26
N ARG A 157 20.37 -1.36 -0.18
CA ARG A 157 21.41 -1.27 -1.23
C ARG A 157 22.71 -2.02 -0.88
N ARG A 158 23.02 -2.18 0.41
CA ARG A 158 24.20 -2.90 0.91
C ARG A 158 23.96 -4.40 1.06
N ILE A 159 22.70 -4.82 1.10
CA ILE A 159 22.32 -6.22 1.25
C ILE A 159 22.51 -6.93 -0.09
N LYS A 160 23.18 -8.08 -0.03
CA LYS A 160 23.35 -9.01 -1.13
C LYS A 160 22.23 -10.05 -1.11
N SER A 161 21.97 -10.65 0.05
CA SER A 161 20.90 -11.62 0.22
C SER A 161 20.40 -11.70 1.66
N VAL A 162 19.16 -12.13 1.83
CA VAL A 162 18.57 -12.53 3.12
C VAL A 162 18.23 -14.01 3.02
N THR A 163 18.65 -14.80 4.00
CA THR A 163 18.37 -16.22 4.08
C THR A 163 17.78 -16.54 5.44
N VAL A 164 16.60 -17.16 5.47
CA VAL A 164 15.95 -17.60 6.70
C VAL A 164 15.97 -19.12 6.71
N ILE A 165 16.58 -19.70 7.73
CA ILE A 165 16.73 -21.15 7.89
C ILE A 165 16.88 -21.50 9.37
N GLN A 166 16.31 -22.63 9.79
CA GLN A 166 16.36 -23.10 11.18
C GLN A 166 15.97 -22.02 12.20
N GLN A 167 14.86 -21.32 11.93
CA GLN A 167 14.39 -20.27 12.84
C GLN A 167 15.51 -19.25 13.13
N GLN A 168 16.20 -18.78 12.09
CA GLN A 168 17.18 -17.71 12.17
C GLN A 168 17.24 -17.01 10.83
N ALA A 169 17.37 -15.68 10.84
CA ALA A 169 17.60 -14.90 9.65
C ALA A 169 19.07 -14.50 9.55
N PHE A 170 19.65 -14.69 8.38
CA PHE A 170 21.01 -14.34 8.00
C PHE A 170 20.95 -13.32 6.86
N ILE A 171 21.65 -12.20 7.02
CA ILE A 171 21.66 -11.11 6.05
C ILE A 171 23.10 -10.89 5.62
N GLU A 172 23.39 -11.29 4.40
CA GLU A 172 24.70 -11.14 3.79
C GLU A 172 24.80 -9.76 3.13
N PHE A 173 25.82 -9.00 3.48
CA PHE A 173 26.13 -7.72 2.85
C PHE A 173 27.08 -7.93 1.67
N LYS A 174 27.05 -6.99 0.72
CA LYS A 174 27.96 -6.99 -0.44
C LYS A 174 29.44 -6.89 -0.06
N ASP A 175 29.74 -6.38 1.13
CA ASP A 175 31.11 -6.29 1.68
C ASP A 175 31.59 -7.59 2.35
N GLY A 176 30.78 -8.65 2.32
CA GLY A 176 31.11 -9.97 2.86
C GLY A 176 30.76 -10.16 4.34
N ARG A 177 30.28 -9.12 5.03
CA ARG A 177 29.80 -9.26 6.42
C ARG A 177 28.44 -9.95 6.45
N VAL A 178 28.21 -10.73 7.51
CA VAL A 178 26.95 -11.43 7.74
C VAL A 178 26.35 -10.95 9.05
N PHE A 179 25.16 -10.40 8.97
CA PHE A 179 24.34 -10.05 10.11
C PHE A 179 23.34 -11.18 10.37
N MET A 180 22.90 -11.35 11.61
CA MET A 180 21.91 -12.37 11.92
C MET A 180 21.06 -12.05 13.13
N THR A 181 19.92 -12.73 13.22
CA THR A 181 19.14 -12.80 14.45
C THR A 181 19.80 -13.72 15.47
N SER A 182 19.37 -13.61 16.73
CA SER A 182 19.76 -14.60 17.76
C SER A 182 19.25 -16.01 17.44
N LYS A 183 19.71 -17.00 18.20
CA LYS A 183 19.17 -18.36 18.18
C LYS A 183 17.76 -18.44 18.79
N PRO A 184 16.91 -19.39 18.37
CA PRO A 184 15.55 -19.57 18.89
C PRO A 184 15.55 -19.93 20.37
N PHE A 185 15.56 -18.89 21.21
CA PHE A 185 15.65 -18.99 22.66
C PHE A 185 14.90 -17.83 23.31
N GLY A 186 13.89 -18.18 24.13
CA GLY A 186 13.03 -17.22 24.81
C GLY A 186 12.19 -16.35 23.86
N ASP A 187 11.42 -15.43 24.44
CA ASP A 187 10.46 -14.63 23.70
C ASP A 187 11.12 -13.52 22.86
N GLY A 188 12.32 -13.10 23.22
CA GLY A 188 13.08 -12.03 22.54
C GLY A 188 13.76 -12.45 21.23
N TRP A 189 13.74 -13.74 20.90
CA TRP A 189 14.35 -14.25 19.69
C TRP A 189 13.72 -13.69 18.41
N GLY A 190 14.56 -13.52 17.38
CA GLY A 190 14.16 -13.00 16.06
C GLY A 190 14.00 -11.48 15.99
N MET A 191 14.03 -10.78 17.14
CA MET A 191 13.69 -9.36 17.23
C MET A 191 14.87 -8.40 16.96
N ASN A 192 16.09 -8.90 17.04
CA ASN A 192 17.31 -8.10 16.93
C ASN A 192 18.23 -8.70 15.87
N VAL A 193 18.63 -7.89 14.89
CA VAL A 193 19.63 -8.25 13.88
C VAL A 193 20.95 -7.59 14.23
N ILE A 194 22.02 -8.37 14.36
CA ILE A 194 23.32 -7.88 14.82
C ILE A 194 24.48 -8.39 13.95
N ASP A 195 25.55 -7.59 13.85
CA ASP A 195 26.86 -8.04 13.35
C ASP A 195 27.58 -8.82 14.47
N PRO A 196 27.70 -10.15 14.38
CA PRO A 196 28.30 -10.97 15.44
C PRO A 196 29.80 -10.70 15.62
N VAL A 197 30.49 -10.17 14.61
CA VAL A 197 31.95 -9.96 14.63
C VAL A 197 32.29 -8.56 15.13
N ASN A 198 31.68 -7.53 14.53
CA ASN A 198 32.10 -6.14 14.78
C ASN A 198 31.28 -5.43 15.85
N HIS A 199 30.02 -5.83 16.06
CA HIS A 199 29.10 -5.07 16.93
C HIS A 199 28.67 -5.85 18.17
N LEU A 200 28.40 -7.15 18.05
CA LEU A 200 28.02 -7.98 19.20
C LEU A 200 29.02 -7.85 20.38
N PRO A 201 30.36 -7.89 20.20
CA PRO A 201 31.31 -7.77 21.30
C PRO A 201 31.27 -6.43 22.06
N THR A 202 30.74 -5.37 21.44
CA THR A 202 30.62 -4.04 22.04
C THR A 202 29.29 -3.83 22.77
N THR A 203 28.36 -4.77 22.67
CA THR A 203 27.00 -4.63 23.25
C THR A 203 26.80 -5.47 24.51
N VAL A 204 25.70 -5.22 25.22
CA VAL A 204 25.26 -6.05 26.36
C VAL A 204 24.78 -7.44 25.92
N TYR A 205 24.36 -7.60 24.65
CA TYR A 205 23.82 -8.84 24.09
C TYR A 205 24.82 -9.99 24.10
N LYS A 206 26.14 -9.72 24.08
CA LYS A 206 27.19 -10.74 24.16
C LYS A 206 27.16 -11.58 25.44
N ARG A 207 26.41 -11.18 26.47
CA ARG A 207 26.27 -11.93 27.73
C ARG A 207 25.04 -12.84 27.72
N LEU A 208 24.16 -12.69 26.73
CA LEU A 208 22.92 -13.43 26.66
C LEU A 208 23.16 -14.79 25.97
N PRO A 209 22.53 -15.89 26.46
CA PRO A 209 22.72 -17.24 25.91
C PRO A 209 22.42 -17.35 24.41
N GLU A 210 21.42 -16.63 23.92
CA GLU A 210 20.93 -16.67 22.55
C GLU A 210 21.89 -16.05 21.52
N PHE A 211 22.87 -15.27 21.98
CA PHE A 211 23.94 -14.70 21.16
C PHE A 211 25.28 -15.45 21.32
N GLN A 212 25.31 -16.57 22.06
CA GLN A 212 26.52 -17.38 22.20
C GLN A 212 26.72 -18.31 21.01
N ASN A 213 27.97 -18.44 20.55
CA ASN A 213 28.38 -19.36 19.48
C ASN A 213 27.53 -19.19 18.22
N LEU A 214 27.29 -17.94 17.80
CA LEU A 214 26.62 -17.65 16.54
C LEU A 214 27.50 -18.10 15.36
N PRO A 215 26.90 -18.65 14.29
CA PRO A 215 27.67 -18.98 13.09
C PRO A 215 28.23 -17.70 12.46
N THR A 216 29.31 -17.82 11.71
CA THR A 216 29.92 -16.70 10.98
C THR A 216 29.57 -16.69 9.49
N THR A 217 28.90 -17.74 9.02
CA THR A 217 28.51 -17.94 7.61
C THR A 217 27.06 -18.39 7.52
N VAL A 218 26.45 -18.15 6.35
CA VAL A 218 25.08 -18.58 6.07
C VAL A 218 25.05 -20.10 5.91
N PRO A 219 24.21 -20.85 6.64
CA PRO A 219 24.06 -22.28 6.43
C PRO A 219 23.59 -22.61 5.01
N GLU A 220 24.02 -23.77 4.49
CA GLU A 220 23.59 -24.24 3.18
C GLU A 220 22.08 -24.54 3.18
N VAL A 221 21.34 -23.94 2.24
CA VAL A 221 19.92 -24.21 2.04
C VAL A 221 19.76 -25.28 0.96
N LYS A 222 19.15 -26.41 1.31
CA LYS A 222 18.85 -27.50 0.38
C LYS A 222 17.36 -27.50 0.01
N ASP A 223 17.06 -27.83 -1.24
CA ASP A 223 15.71 -28.06 -1.76
C ASP A 223 14.71 -26.90 -1.56
N TYR A 224 15.18 -25.65 -1.64
CA TYR A 224 14.29 -24.48 -1.57
C TYR A 224 13.41 -24.36 -2.81
N LYS A 225 12.09 -24.37 -2.61
CA LYS A 225 11.07 -24.34 -3.69
C LYS A 225 10.43 -22.98 -3.91
N GLY A 226 10.59 -22.06 -2.96
CA GLY A 226 10.03 -20.72 -3.04
C GLY A 226 10.73 -19.82 -4.06
N TRP A 227 10.22 -18.59 -4.18
CA TRP A 227 10.84 -17.59 -5.04
C TRP A 227 12.05 -16.98 -4.34
N SER A 228 13.14 -16.78 -5.07
CA SER A 228 14.35 -16.18 -4.51
C SER A 228 14.33 -14.64 -4.49
N GLN A 229 13.28 -14.01 -5.04
CA GLN A 229 13.19 -12.57 -5.20
C GLN A 229 11.73 -12.15 -5.30
N MET A 230 11.40 -10.99 -4.74
CA MET A 230 10.08 -10.40 -4.94
C MET A 230 9.93 -9.94 -6.39
N ARG A 231 8.70 -9.99 -6.88
CA ARG A 231 8.31 -9.56 -8.22
C ARG A 231 7.09 -8.66 -8.10
N CYS A 232 6.99 -7.67 -8.97
CA CYS A 232 5.78 -6.88 -9.08
C CYS A 232 5.65 -6.33 -10.50
N ASP A 233 4.42 -6.37 -11.00
CA ASP A 233 4.02 -5.79 -12.26
C ASP A 233 3.22 -4.50 -11.98
N PRO A 234 3.77 -3.31 -12.34
CA PRO A 234 3.13 -2.03 -12.05
C PRO A 234 1.89 -1.76 -12.90
N ASP A 235 1.77 -2.44 -14.05
CA ASP A 235 0.68 -2.26 -15.00
C ASP A 235 -0.38 -3.37 -14.87
N LEU A 236 -0.27 -4.22 -13.85
CA LEU A 236 -1.25 -5.27 -13.60
C LEU A 236 -2.62 -4.69 -13.24
N GLU A 237 -3.61 -4.97 -14.07
CA GLU A 237 -5.01 -4.69 -13.80
C GLU A 237 -5.67 -5.88 -13.06
N GLY A 238 -6.49 -5.57 -12.07
CA GLY A 238 -7.22 -6.59 -11.31
C GLY A 238 -8.05 -5.99 -10.19
N GLU A 239 -8.96 -6.80 -9.62
CA GLU A 239 -9.78 -6.36 -8.50
C GLU A 239 -8.96 -6.33 -7.19
N PRO A 240 -8.98 -5.21 -6.45
CA PRO A 240 -8.26 -5.10 -5.19
C PRO A 240 -8.97 -5.89 -4.08
N LYS A 241 -8.22 -6.71 -3.35
CA LYS A 241 -8.69 -7.35 -2.12
C LYS A 241 -8.79 -6.32 -0.98
N GLN A 242 -9.62 -6.61 0.00
CA GLN A 242 -9.75 -5.77 1.19
C GLN A 242 -8.41 -5.65 1.94
N THR A 243 -8.05 -4.42 2.29
CA THR A 243 -6.91 -4.06 3.15
C THR A 243 -7.38 -3.40 4.44
N SER A 244 -6.50 -3.26 5.42
CA SER A 244 -6.74 -2.61 6.71
C SER A 244 -7.16 -1.15 6.48
N GLY A 245 -6.50 -0.46 5.55
CA GLY A 245 -6.88 0.89 5.11
C GLY A 245 -8.28 0.94 4.52
N THR A 246 -8.65 0.02 3.61
CA THR A 246 -10.02 -0.02 3.07
C THR A 246 -11.07 -0.31 4.15
N ARG A 247 -10.74 -1.18 5.12
CA ARG A 247 -11.62 -1.48 6.25
C ARG A 247 -11.81 -0.26 7.14
N TRP A 248 -10.74 0.49 7.39
CA TRP A 248 -10.78 1.73 8.16
C TRP A 248 -11.59 2.82 7.46
N ASN A 249 -11.38 3.02 6.17
CA ASN A 249 -12.14 3.99 5.38
C ASN A 249 -13.65 3.65 5.36
N ALA A 250 -13.99 2.38 5.16
CA ALA A 250 -15.39 1.92 5.21
C ALA A 250 -16.02 2.15 6.59
N PHE A 251 -15.26 1.89 7.66
CA PHE A 251 -15.69 2.18 9.03
C PHE A 251 -15.90 3.69 9.24
N GLN A 252 -14.97 4.55 8.81
CA GLN A 252 -15.11 6.00 8.91
C GLN A 252 -16.33 6.52 8.16
N LEU A 253 -16.59 6.02 6.96
CA LEU A 253 -17.81 6.38 6.19
C LEU A 253 -19.09 5.94 6.92
N ALA A 254 -19.11 4.75 7.52
CA ALA A 254 -20.25 4.29 8.31
C ALA A 254 -20.47 5.15 9.56
N VAL A 255 -19.40 5.58 10.23
CA VAL A 255 -19.47 6.51 11.37
C VAL A 255 -19.99 7.88 10.92
N LEU A 256 -19.49 8.40 9.80
CA LEU A 256 -19.94 9.70 9.25
C LEU A 256 -21.41 9.66 8.80
N ASP A 257 -21.88 8.57 8.18
CA ASP A 257 -23.29 8.37 7.85
C ASP A 257 -24.16 8.29 9.11
N GLY A 258 -23.71 7.54 10.14
CA GLY A 258 -24.38 7.48 11.44
C GLY A 258 -24.47 8.85 12.14
N LEU A 259 -23.38 9.63 12.11
CA LEU A 259 -23.34 11.00 12.62
C LEU A 259 -24.22 11.93 11.78
N GLY A 260 -24.20 11.81 10.45
CA GLY A 260 -25.06 12.58 9.56
C GLY A 260 -26.55 12.35 9.85
N ARG A 261 -26.95 11.10 10.08
CA ARG A 261 -28.34 10.74 10.44
C ARG A 261 -28.75 11.22 11.82
N THR A 262 -27.83 11.34 12.77
CA THR A 262 -28.13 11.78 14.15
C THR A 262 -28.09 13.31 14.28
N VAL A 263 -27.16 13.99 13.60
CA VAL A 263 -27.00 15.45 13.67
C VAL A 263 -27.95 16.21 12.73
N ALA A 264 -28.36 15.63 11.59
CA ALA A 264 -29.33 16.24 10.69
C ALA A 264 -30.81 16.06 11.13
N ARG A 265 -31.06 15.36 12.24
CA ARG A 265 -32.41 15.03 12.72
C ARG A 265 -33.15 16.02 13.64
N PRO A 266 -32.72 17.29 13.88
CA PRO A 266 -33.62 18.27 14.51
C PRO A 266 -34.35 19.21 13.55
N VAL A 267 -34.02 19.27 12.24
CA VAL A 267 -34.62 20.32 11.37
C VAL A 267 -35.95 19.91 10.74
N THR A 268 -36.17 18.62 10.45
CA THR A 268 -37.43 18.16 9.84
C THR A 268 -38.60 18.10 10.83
N TRP A 269 -38.33 17.96 12.14
CA TRP A 269 -39.37 17.95 13.18
C TRP A 269 -39.90 19.36 13.54
N LEU A 270 -39.13 20.42 13.22
CA LEU A 270 -39.57 21.81 13.45
C LEU A 270 -40.42 22.37 12.29
N ILE A 271 -40.36 21.76 11.10
CA ILE A 271 -41.15 22.20 9.94
C ILE A 271 -42.55 21.55 9.93
N GLU A 272 -42.70 20.30 10.40
CA GLU A 272 -44.01 19.67 10.58
C GLU A 272 -44.77 20.13 11.83
N ALA A 273 -44.09 20.73 12.82
CA ALA A 273 -44.74 21.32 13.99
C ALA A 273 -45.20 22.78 13.76
N ALA A 274 -44.92 23.37 12.59
CA ALA A 274 -45.25 24.75 12.23
C ALA A 274 -46.22 24.86 11.04
N GLY A 275 -46.86 23.75 10.65
CA GLY A 275 -47.93 23.68 9.63
C GLY A 275 -49.29 23.40 10.25
#